data_AF-A0A938RFE8-F1
#
_entry.id   AF-A0A938RFE8-F1
#
_cell.length_a   1.000
_cell.length_b   1.000
_cell.length_c   1.000
_cell.angle_alpha   90.00
_cell.angle_beta   90.00
_cell.angle_gamma   90.00
#
_symmetry.space_group_name_H-M   'P 1'
#
loop_
_entity.id
_entity.type
_entity.pdbx_description
1 polymer ?
#
loop_
_entity_poly.entity_id
_entity_poly.type
_entity_poly.pdbx_seq_one_letter_code
_entity_poly.pdbx_strand_id
1 'polypeptide(L)'
;MNAMKYKGYAARIEYDAHDRIFVGHLVGIRDIVGFHGASVEELETAFHEAVDNYLAACTKLGQQPNKQVSGKILLRVPPEIHSAAIMVAESEGKSLNQWAAHVLAEAANCR
;
A
#
# COMPACT_ATOMS: atom_id res chain seq x y z
N MET A 1 -1.09 -8.28 -8.45
CA MET A 1 -2.28 -8.25 -7.56
C MET A 1 -3.14 -7.08 -7.99
N ASN A 2 -4.39 -7.32 -8.42
CA ASN A 2 -5.29 -6.24 -8.84
C ASN A 2 -6.00 -5.69 -7.60
N ALA A 3 -5.52 -4.58 -7.06
CA ALA A 3 -6.13 -3.92 -5.90
C ALA A 3 -7.09 -2.82 -6.37
N MET A 4 -8.17 -2.58 -5.62
CA MET A 4 -9.03 -1.41 -5.80
C MET A 4 -8.18 -0.16 -5.54
N LYS A 5 -8.20 0.79 -6.48
CA LYS A 5 -7.40 2.02 -6.43
C LYS A 5 -8.28 3.24 -6.71
N TYR A 6 -8.20 4.25 -5.85
CA TYR A 6 -8.92 5.51 -6.03
C TYR A 6 -8.12 6.67 -5.41
N LYS A 7 -7.93 7.78 -6.15
CA LYS A 7 -7.15 8.97 -5.73
C LYS A 7 -5.74 8.64 -5.17
N GLY A 8 -5.12 7.57 -5.68
CA GLY A 8 -3.82 7.08 -5.23
C GLY A 8 -3.82 6.44 -3.85
N TYR A 9 -4.99 5.98 -3.38
CA TYR A 9 -5.15 5.07 -2.26
C TYR A 9 -5.48 3.68 -2.80
N ALA A 10 -5.15 2.65 -2.01
CA ALA A 10 -5.48 1.28 -2.30
C ALA A 10 -6.15 0.64 -1.08
N ALA A 11 -6.88 -0.46 -1.30
CA ALA A 11 -7.51 -1.21 -0.23
C ALA A 11 -7.03 -2.66 -0.13
N ARG A 12 -7.04 -3.19 1.09
CA ARG A 12 -7.04 -4.62 1.40
C ARG A 12 -8.47 -5.03 1.73
N ILE A 13 -8.93 -6.15 1.16
CA ILE A 13 -10.30 -6.63 1.29
C ILE A 13 -10.27 -8.04 1.86
N GLU A 14 -11.15 -8.31 2.82
CA GLU A 14 -11.32 -9.61 3.47
C GLU A 14 -12.81 -9.96 3.51
N TYR A 15 -13.13 -11.25 3.50
CA TYR A 15 -14.51 -11.71 3.65
C TYR A 15 -14.79 -12.01 5.12
N ASP A 16 -15.82 -11.38 5.68
CA ASP A 16 -16.36 -11.70 6.99
C ASP A 16 -17.45 -12.77 6.84
N ALA A 17 -17.18 -13.98 7.34
CA ALA A 17 -18.12 -15.09 7.25
C ALA A 17 -19.29 -15.01 8.25
N HIS A 18 -19.14 -14.26 9.34
CA HIS A 18 -20.20 -14.08 10.33
C HIS A 18 -21.29 -13.15 9.78
N ASP A 19 -20.86 -12.00 9.29
CA ASP A 19 -21.75 -10.96 8.77
C ASP A 19 -22.05 -11.14 7.27
N ARG A 20 -21.35 -12.05 6.60
CA ARG A 20 -21.44 -12.34 5.16
C ARG A 20 -21.21 -11.12 4.27
N ILE A 21 -20.28 -10.28 4.65
CA ILE A 21 -19.90 -9.04 3.93
C ILE A 21 -18.42 -9.05 3.57
N PHE A 22 -18.04 -8.17 2.65
CA PHE A 22 -16.65 -7.81 2.43
C PHE A 22 -16.28 -6.62 3.31
N VAL A 23 -15.16 -6.73 4.02
CA VAL A 23 -14.58 -5.67 4.84
C VAL A 23 -13.30 -5.19 4.17
N GLY A 24 -13.24 -3.88 3.92
CA GLY A 24 -12.11 -3.22 3.29
C GLY A 24 -11.41 -2.25 4.23
N HIS A 25 -10.09 -2.14 4.12
CA HIS A 25 -9.28 -1.14 4.81
C HIS A 25 -8.33 -0.46 3.83
N LEU A 26 -8.17 0.86 3.96
CA LEU A 26 -7.13 1.59 3.22
C LEU A 26 -5.74 1.10 3.67
N VAL A 27 -4.85 0.91 2.70
CA VAL A 27 -3.45 0.52 2.95
C VAL A 27 -2.49 1.66 2.62
N GLY A 28 -1.33 1.66 3.27
CA GLY A 28 -0.28 2.67 3.04
C GLY A 28 -0.53 4.01 3.72
N ILE A 29 -1.45 4.07 4.70
CA ILE A 29 -1.70 5.21 5.59
C ILE A 29 -1.51 4.78 7.05
N ARG A 30 -1.30 5.75 7.96
CA ARG A 30 -1.23 5.45 9.42
C ARG A 30 -2.61 5.34 10.07
N ASP A 31 -3.58 6.06 9.52
CA ASP A 31 -4.94 6.09 10.05
C ASP A 31 -5.69 4.80 9.69
N ILE A 32 -6.61 4.37 10.55
CA ILE A 32 -7.46 3.20 10.27
C ILE A 32 -8.73 3.72 9.60
N VAL A 33 -8.84 3.50 8.30
CA VAL A 33 -10.04 3.84 7.51
C VAL A 33 -10.62 2.54 6.97
N GLY A 34 -11.75 2.12 7.54
CA GLY A 34 -12.48 0.93 7.17
C GLY A 34 -13.73 1.25 6.36
N PHE A 35 -14.17 0.29 5.55
CA PHE A 35 -15.41 0.30 4.79
C PHE A 35 -15.90 -1.13 4.59
N HIS A 36 -17.15 -1.32 4.19
CA HIS A 36 -17.69 -2.65 3.93
C HIS A 36 -18.81 -2.61 2.87
N GLY A 37 -19.13 -3.76 2.30
CA GLY A 37 -20.24 -3.93 1.37
C GLY A 37 -20.65 -5.40 1.24
N ALA A 38 -21.92 -5.65 0.96
CA ALA A 38 -22.45 -7.01 0.74
C ALA A 38 -22.32 -7.46 -0.73
N SER A 39 -22.09 -6.52 -1.64
CA SER A 39 -21.85 -6.74 -3.07
C SER A 39 -20.56 -6.03 -3.53
N VAL A 40 -20.10 -6.35 -4.74
CA VAL A 40 -18.93 -5.69 -5.34
C VAL A 40 -19.23 -4.20 -5.57
N GLU A 41 -20.43 -3.89 -6.03
CA GLU A 41 -20.90 -2.53 -6.30
C GLU A 41 -20.98 -1.68 -5.02
N GLU A 42 -21.51 -2.25 -3.93
CA GLU A 42 -21.53 -1.59 -2.62
C GLU A 42 -20.11 -1.36 -2.10
N LEU A 43 -19.24 -2.36 -2.23
CA LEU A 43 -17.86 -2.27 -1.76
C LEU A 43 -17.07 -1.18 -2.49
N GLU A 44 -17.27 -1.04 -3.82
CA GLU A 44 -16.64 0.02 -4.62
C GLU A 44 -17.14 1.41 -4.24
N THR A 45 -18.45 1.54 -4.06
CA THR A 45 -19.05 2.80 -3.59
C THR A 45 -18.52 3.18 -2.21
N ALA A 46 -18.57 2.25 -1.26
CA ALA A 46 -18.08 2.45 0.11
C ALA A 46 -16.58 2.77 0.16
N PHE A 47 -15.78 2.17 -0.73
CA PHE A 47 -14.36 2.50 -0.86
C PHE A 47 -14.13 3.96 -1.28
N HIS A 48 -14.82 4.43 -2.32
CA HIS A 48 -14.69 5.81 -2.80
C HIS A 48 -15.14 6.82 -1.73
N GLU A 49 -16.27 6.54 -1.07
CA GLU A 49 -16.77 7.37 0.04
C GLU A 49 -15.78 7.41 1.20
N ALA A 50 -15.20 6.27 1.58
CA ALA A 50 -14.22 6.20 2.65
C ALA A 50 -12.96 7.04 2.34
N VAL A 51 -12.46 6.99 1.11
CA VAL A 51 -11.33 7.81 0.65
C VAL A 51 -11.68 9.31 0.67
N ASP A 52 -12.85 9.68 0.18
CA ASP A 52 -13.27 11.08 0.11
C ASP A 52 -13.53 11.66 1.50
N ASN A 53 -14.16 10.90 2.38
CA ASN A 53 -14.36 11.26 3.78
C ASN A 53 -13.03 11.39 4.52
N TYR A 54 -12.07 10.51 4.27
CA TYR A 54 -10.72 10.61 4.82
C TYR A 54 -10.03 11.91 4.40
N LEU A 55 -10.01 12.21 3.10
CA LEU A 55 -9.41 13.43 2.57
C LEU A 55 -10.08 14.71 3.11
N ALA A 56 -11.41 14.70 3.21
CA ALA A 56 -12.18 15.80 3.79
C ALA A 56 -11.87 15.99 5.28
N ALA A 57 -11.76 14.89 6.04
CA ALA A 57 -11.39 14.93 7.45
C ALA A 57 -9.98 15.50 7.65
N CYS A 58 -8.99 15.06 6.86
CA CYS A 58 -7.63 15.62 6.89
C CYS A 58 -7.65 17.13 6.64
N THR A 59 -8.40 17.58 5.62
CA THR A 59 -8.52 19.00 5.28
C THR A 59 -9.13 19.79 6.43
N LYS A 60 -10.22 19.29 7.03
CA LYS A 60 -10.91 19.95 8.16
C LYS A 60 -10.03 20.06 9.40
N LEU A 61 -9.16 19.07 9.63
CA LEU A 61 -8.25 19.03 10.77
C LEU A 61 -6.93 19.81 10.51
N GLY A 62 -6.75 20.38 9.32
CA GLY A 62 -5.48 21.01 8.93
C GLY A 62 -4.31 20.02 8.85
N GLN A 63 -4.61 18.73 8.71
CA GLN A 63 -3.62 17.66 8.63
C GLN A 63 -3.36 17.33 7.17
N GLN A 64 -2.10 17.05 6.83
CA GLN A 64 -1.82 16.46 5.53
C GLN A 64 -2.30 15.00 5.53
N PRO A 65 -3.04 14.56 4.48
CA PRO A 65 -3.35 13.15 4.31
C PRO A 65 -2.08 12.33 4.41
N ASN A 66 -2.12 11.27 5.20
CA ASN A 66 -0.94 10.60 5.71
C ASN A 66 -0.33 9.66 4.65
N LYS A 67 0.18 10.25 3.56
CA LYS A 67 0.93 9.59 2.48
C LYS A 67 2.45 9.63 2.70
N GLN A 68 2.93 10.09 3.86
CA GLN A 68 4.35 10.38 4.06
C GLN A 68 5.20 9.10 4.17
N VAL A 69 5.55 8.54 3.01
CA VAL A 69 6.67 7.62 2.85
C VAL A 69 7.94 8.44 2.70
N SER A 70 8.91 8.23 3.59
CA SER A 70 10.16 9.00 3.63
C SER A 70 11.16 8.63 2.51
N GLY A 71 10.83 7.61 1.70
CA GLY A 71 11.75 6.97 0.75
C GLY A 71 12.85 6.14 1.43
N LYS A 72 12.96 6.16 2.76
CA LYS A 72 13.94 5.38 3.52
C LYS A 72 13.30 4.08 3.98
N ILE A 73 13.91 2.95 3.62
CA ILE A 73 13.48 1.62 4.05
C ILE A 73 14.59 1.04 4.90
N LEU A 74 14.37 0.96 6.22
CA LEU A 74 15.29 0.26 7.13
C LEU A 74 14.82 -1.19 7.26
N LEU A 75 15.59 -2.11 6.68
CA LEU A 75 15.29 -3.54 6.72
C LEU A 75 16.37 -4.29 7.49
N ARG A 76 15.94 -5.28 8.29
CA ARG A 76 16.81 -6.35 8.75
C ARG A 76 16.59 -7.54 7.82
N VAL A 77 17.63 -7.91 7.09
CA VAL A 77 17.64 -9.08 6.21
C VAL A 77 18.68 -10.09 6.71
N PRO A 78 18.41 -11.41 6.61
CA PRO A 78 19.39 -12.43 6.93
C PRO A 78 20.70 -12.25 6.12
N PRO A 79 21.88 -12.55 6.69
CA PRO A 79 23.17 -12.36 6.03
C PRO A 79 23.28 -13.02 4.65
N GLU A 80 22.68 -14.21 4.49
CA GLU A 80 22.66 -14.97 3.25
C GLU A 80 21.88 -14.25 2.13
N ILE A 81 20.75 -13.61 2.46
CA ILE A 81 19.97 -12.82 1.50
C ILE A 81 20.71 -11.53 1.15
N HIS A 82 21.32 -10.89 2.15
CA HIS A 82 22.09 -9.66 1.94
C HIS A 82 23.29 -9.91 1.00
N SER A 83 24.03 -11.01 1.21
CA SER A 83 25.15 -11.40 0.36
C SER A 83 24.72 -11.68 -1.08
N ALA A 84 23.62 -12.43 -1.27
CA ALA A 84 23.08 -12.70 -2.60
C ALA A 84 22.65 -11.41 -3.31
N ALA A 85 21.99 -10.49 -2.61
CA ALA A 85 21.56 -9.21 -3.16
C ALA A 85 22.74 -8.33 -3.61
N ILE A 86 23.83 -8.28 -2.84
CA ILE A 86 25.05 -7.55 -3.23
C ILE A 86 25.64 -8.13 -4.53
N MET A 87 25.79 -9.45 -4.60
CA MET A 87 26.37 -10.12 -5.77
C MET A 87 25.57 -9.82 -7.05
N VAL A 88 24.24 -9.89 -6.99
CA VAL A 88 23.39 -9.57 -8.15
C VAL A 88 23.51 -8.09 -8.50
N ALA A 89 23.44 -7.18 -7.53
CA ALA A 89 23.56 -5.75 -7.77
C ALA A 89 24.89 -5.40 -8.47
N GLU A 90 26.01 -5.94 -7.99
CA GLU A 90 27.33 -5.74 -8.59
C GLU A 90 27.43 -6.33 -10.01
N SER A 91 26.86 -7.52 -10.25
CA SER A 91 26.83 -8.13 -11.57
C SER A 91 26.05 -7.31 -12.62
N GLU A 92 25.10 -6.48 -12.16
CA GLU A 92 24.34 -5.53 -12.97
C GLU A 92 24.98 -4.13 -13.02
N GLY A 93 26.12 -3.91 -12.36
CA GLY A 93 26.78 -2.60 -12.27
C GLY A 93 26.01 -1.57 -11.43
N LYS A 94 25.17 -2.01 -10.49
CA LYS A 94 24.33 -1.16 -9.63
C LYS A 94 24.81 -1.21 -8.18
N SER A 95 24.61 -0.12 -7.43
CA SER A 95 24.67 -0.21 -5.96
C SER A 95 23.50 -1.04 -5.43
N LEU A 96 23.67 -1.63 -4.23
CA LEU A 96 22.61 -2.40 -3.57
C LEU A 96 21.30 -1.60 -3.45
N ASN A 97 21.38 -0.30 -3.14
CA ASN A 97 20.20 0.56 -3.03
C ASN A 97 19.50 0.79 -4.37
N GLN A 98 20.26 0.98 -5.46
CA GLN A 98 19.68 1.12 -6.81
C GLN A 98 19.02 -0.17 -7.27
N TRP A 99 19.68 -1.31 -7.04
CA TRP A 99 19.13 -2.62 -7.35
C TRP A 99 17.85 -2.89 -6.53
N ALA A 100 17.88 -2.66 -5.22
CA ALA A 100 16.73 -2.83 -4.35
C ALA A 100 15.56 -1.91 -4.75
N ALA A 101 15.83 -0.63 -5.08
CA ALA A 101 14.81 0.29 -5.54
C ALA A 101 14.14 -0.19 -6.84
N HIS A 102 14.93 -0.73 -7.78
CA HIS A 102 14.41 -1.31 -9.03
C HIS A 102 13.51 -2.53 -8.77
N VAL A 103 14.00 -3.49 -7.97
CA VAL A 103 13.23 -4.71 -7.63
C VAL A 103 11.93 -4.35 -6.90
N LEU A 104 11.97 -3.40 -5.96
CA LEU A 104 10.78 -2.93 -5.25
C LEU A 104 9.79 -2.22 -6.19
N ALA A 105 10.27 -1.42 -7.15
CA ALA A 105 9.41 -0.76 -8.13
C ALA A 105 8.71 -1.78 -9.04
N GLU A 106 9.44 -2.78 -9.52
CA GLU A 106 8.90 -3.87 -10.33
C GLU A 106 7.85 -4.68 -9.54
N ALA A 107 8.18 -5.11 -8.32
CA ALA A 107 7.28 -5.87 -7.46
C ALA A 107 6.01 -5.09 -7.08
N ALA A 108 6.14 -3.77 -6.88
CA ALA A 108 5.02 -2.88 -6.57
C ALA A 108 4.20 -2.48 -7.81
N ASN A 109 4.66 -2.80 -9.03
CA ASN A 109 4.12 -2.30 -10.29
C ASN A 109 4.12 -0.76 -10.39
N CYS A 110 5.16 -0.12 -9.82
CA CYS A 110 5.45 1.30 -10.04
C CYS A 110 6.35 1.39 -11.28
N ARG A 111 5.78 1.72 -12.44
CA ARG A 111 6.53 2.05 -13.66
C ARG A 111 6.53 3.55 -13.88
#